data_AF-A0AAV1GL03-F1
#
_entry.id   AF-A0AAV1GL03-F1
#
_cell.length_a   1.000
_cell.length_b   1.000
_cell.length_c   1.000
_cell.angle_alpha   90.00
_cell.angle_beta   90.00
_cell.angle_gamma   90.00
#
_symmetry.space_group_name_H-M   'P 1'
#
loop_
_entity.id
_entity.type
_entity.pdbx_description
1 polymer ?
#
loop_
_entity_poly.entity_id
_entity_poly.type
_entity_poly.pdbx_seq_one_letter_code
_entity_poly.pdbx_strand_id
1 'polypeptide(L)'
;MLLFLFPLLLPVFSPASAWIPVEDWESGNVTASLGESGQCLCHVYLPETTFPSDRVQHMQEVSKDLILEVDIQIKKIEGYEGKLEVYLKDLADLTLRVAMLESSADNYIKLDFEMLRIELRQFEALVSQLKDSLNSSSPMFDSLYTEIRNMTLIVDQLEIYDKSNLQLIRFEFAKLQKKLEECQQEQDYIKPDIGNCNHTGILSISKPVVIQLNHHLSAGYHYGGWGKDSKPLRGHESMYFYGGYSSPLVYDFYMYDNYDKLLLRSYFKHYHIPNGWLGVGNNYIIHRNSIYYQINSPFSMSKINLTGSTTAYRVIPKASQKFSYSYSENQNLDFAADETGLWVMYASDESKGRIVLAKIDEKSFGIEDEMSTGVYKQLAGNAFMACGVMYVTRSVDVSTEEIFYAYDTKTKQEKHLSILFPKFQEKYSNLDYNPSDQKLYMYNNGYYVSYNVRFNKE
;
A
#
# COMPACT_ATOMS: atom_id res chain seq x y z
N MET A 1 -11.76 34.89 1.41
CA MET A 1 -10.48 34.83 2.13
C MET A 1 -9.37 35.02 1.11
N LEU A 2 -8.91 36.26 0.94
CA LEU A 2 -7.54 36.67 0.61
C LEU A 2 -7.60 38.18 0.30
N LEU A 3 -7.50 38.95 1.38
CA LEU A 3 -7.35 40.40 1.38
C LEU A 3 -5.96 40.63 1.97
N PHE A 4 -4.92 40.22 1.24
CA PHE A 4 -3.52 40.43 1.61
C PHE A 4 -2.67 40.32 0.36
N LEU A 5 -2.14 41.46 -0.09
CA LEU A 5 -0.82 41.67 -0.72
C LEU A 5 -0.89 42.89 -1.66
N PHE A 6 -0.69 44.08 -1.09
CA PHE A 6 0.12 45.12 -1.72
C PHE A 6 0.51 46.19 -0.67
N PRO A 7 1.59 45.96 0.10
CA PRO A 7 2.44 47.02 0.57
C PRO A 7 3.82 46.80 -0.07
N LEU A 8 3.98 47.18 -1.33
CA LEU A 8 5.27 47.09 -2.03
C LEU A 8 5.26 48.07 -3.20
N LEU A 9 5.33 49.37 -2.88
CA LEU A 9 5.75 50.45 -3.79
C LEU A 9 6.04 51.74 -3.02
N LEU A 10 6.77 51.64 -1.90
CA LEU A 10 7.37 52.77 -1.20
C LEU A 10 8.70 52.27 -0.61
N PRO A 11 9.81 52.34 -1.37
CA PRO A 11 10.89 53.19 -0.87
C PRO A 11 11.77 53.74 -2.01
N VAL A 12 11.34 54.80 -2.71
CA VAL A 12 12.28 55.69 -3.43
C VAL A 12 11.74 57.13 -3.42
N PHE A 13 11.43 57.64 -2.23
CA PHE A 13 11.39 59.08 -2.01
C PHE A 13 12.21 59.33 -0.76
N SER A 14 13.53 59.46 -0.95
CA SER A 14 14.36 60.11 0.08
C SER A 14 13.86 61.54 0.24
N PRO A 15 13.70 62.03 1.47
CA PRO A 15 13.00 63.27 1.75
C PRO A 15 13.77 64.44 1.14
N ALA A 16 13.03 65.36 0.52
CA ALA A 16 13.50 66.69 0.21
C ALA A 16 14.02 67.34 1.51
N SER A 17 15.32 67.18 1.74
CA SER A 17 16.04 67.68 2.91
C SER A 17 16.43 69.12 2.64
N ALA A 18 15.45 70.01 2.50
CA ALA A 18 15.67 71.45 2.33
C ALA A 18 14.37 72.25 2.50
N TRP A 19 13.68 72.12 3.63
CA TRP A 19 12.57 73.02 3.97
C TRP A 19 12.78 73.49 5.41
N ILE A 20 13.40 74.66 5.57
CA ILE A 20 13.38 75.41 6.84
C ILE A 20 11.93 75.94 7.01
N PRO A 21 11.32 75.87 8.20
CA PRO A 21 9.99 76.40 8.45
C PRO A 21 9.90 77.90 8.13
N VAL A 22 8.73 78.32 7.63
CA VAL A 22 8.40 79.72 7.24
C VAL A 22 8.40 80.69 8.43
N GLU A 23 8.61 80.20 9.66
CA GLU A 23 8.61 80.97 10.90
C GLU A 23 9.83 81.87 11.13
N ASP A 24 10.88 81.79 10.31
CA ASP A 24 12.04 82.69 10.38
C ASP A 24 11.91 83.96 9.50
N TRP A 25 10.73 84.23 8.94
CA TRP A 25 10.47 85.43 8.15
C TRP A 25 9.87 86.55 9.02
N GLU A 26 10.72 87.55 9.31
CA GLU A 26 10.38 88.92 9.74
C GLU A 26 9.97 89.16 11.21
N SER A 27 10.94 89.53 12.05
CA SER A 27 10.68 90.51 13.12
C SER A 27 11.82 91.51 13.23
N GLY A 28 11.55 92.76 12.83
CA GLY A 28 12.47 93.88 13.06
C GLY A 28 12.56 94.22 14.55
N ASN A 29 13.74 94.64 15.01
CA ASN A 29 13.99 95.00 16.41
C ASN A 29 14.18 96.52 16.52
N VAL A 30 13.52 97.15 17.50
CA VAL A 30 13.71 98.56 17.84
C VAL A 30 14.29 98.67 19.25
N THR A 31 15.45 99.32 19.37
CA THR A 31 16.07 99.63 20.67
C THR A 31 16.16 101.14 20.87
N ALA A 32 15.74 101.64 22.04
CA ALA A 32 15.76 103.05 22.38
C ALA A 32 16.82 103.34 23.45
N SER A 33 17.53 104.45 23.30
CA SER A 33 18.56 104.93 24.24
C SER A 33 18.46 106.44 24.43
N LEU A 34 18.90 106.98 25.57
CA LEU A 34 18.93 108.43 25.81
C LEU A 34 20.29 108.99 25.37
N GLY A 35 20.29 109.94 24.44
CA GLY A 35 21.49 110.68 24.02
C GLY A 35 21.94 111.69 25.08
N GLU A 36 23.23 112.07 25.04
CA GLU A 36 23.89 112.89 26.07
C GLU A 36 23.27 114.28 26.30
N SER A 37 22.45 114.79 25.37
CA SER A 37 21.70 116.05 25.50
C SER A 37 20.24 115.88 25.96
N GLY A 38 19.86 114.69 26.45
CA GLY A 38 18.51 114.40 26.93
C GLY A 38 17.49 114.04 25.84
N GLN A 39 17.93 113.82 24.60
CA GLN A 39 17.09 113.41 23.48
C GLN A 39 16.99 111.88 23.38
N CYS A 40 15.79 111.32 23.22
CA CYS A 40 15.59 109.88 23.04
C CYS A 40 15.95 109.46 21.60
N LEU A 41 16.90 108.55 21.43
CA LEU A 41 17.38 108.00 20.16
C LEU A 41 16.92 106.55 20.00
N CYS A 42 16.12 106.30 18.96
CA CYS A 42 15.68 104.95 18.59
C CYS A 42 16.48 104.41 17.41
N HIS A 43 17.10 103.24 17.58
CA HIS A 43 17.72 102.46 16.52
C HIS A 43 16.75 101.37 16.07
N VAL A 44 16.37 101.43 14.79
CA VAL A 44 15.50 100.44 14.15
C VAL A 44 16.37 99.56 13.25
N TYR A 45 16.38 98.26 13.49
CA TYR A 45 16.98 97.27 12.59
C TYR A 45 15.87 96.58 11.78
N LEU A 46 15.88 96.79 10.47
CA LEU A 46 15.03 96.10 9.51
C LEU A 46 15.90 95.10 8.73
N PRO A 47 15.62 93.78 8.80
CA PRO A 47 16.32 92.81 7.97
C PRO A 47 16.01 93.05 6.49
N GLU A 48 17.00 92.81 5.61
CA GLU A 48 16.86 93.02 4.17
C GLU A 48 15.73 92.16 3.59
N THR A 49 14.78 92.80 2.88
CA THR A 49 13.63 92.17 2.21
C THR A 49 13.97 91.69 0.80
N THR A 50 15.20 91.20 0.56
CA THR A 50 15.65 90.74 -0.76
C THR A 50 15.04 89.37 -1.05
N PHE A 51 14.11 89.33 -2.01
CA PHE A 51 13.43 88.11 -2.46
C PHE A 51 14.46 87.01 -2.81
N PRO A 52 14.35 85.80 -2.23
CA PRO A 52 15.35 84.74 -2.39
C PRO A 52 15.20 84.05 -3.75
N SER A 53 15.64 84.74 -4.81
CA SER A 53 15.55 84.27 -6.20
C SER A 53 16.35 82.99 -6.45
N ASP A 54 17.46 82.80 -5.72
CA ASP A 54 18.31 81.61 -5.73
C ASP A 54 17.56 80.36 -5.25
N ARG A 55 16.77 80.48 -4.18
CA ARG A 55 15.97 79.36 -3.64
C ARG A 55 14.80 79.00 -4.54
N VAL A 56 14.14 80.02 -5.12
CA VAL A 56 13.05 79.80 -6.07
C VAL A 56 13.59 79.13 -7.35
N GLN A 57 14.76 79.56 -7.83
CA GLN A 57 15.42 78.93 -8.96
C GLN A 57 15.79 77.48 -8.68
N HIS A 58 16.37 77.19 -7.50
CA HIS A 58 16.69 75.82 -7.10
C HIS A 58 15.42 74.95 -7.00
N MET A 59 14.33 75.47 -6.43
CA MET A 59 13.05 74.76 -6.37
C MET A 59 12.50 74.47 -7.76
N GLN A 60 12.69 75.41 -8.70
CA GLN A 60 12.25 75.26 -10.09
C GLN A 60 13.08 74.20 -10.85
N GLU A 61 14.38 74.09 -10.56
CA GLU A 61 15.26 73.04 -11.08
C GLU A 61 14.88 71.67 -10.52
N VAL A 62 14.75 71.55 -9.19
CA VAL A 62 14.32 70.30 -8.53
C VAL A 62 12.94 69.86 -9.02
N SER A 63 12.01 70.79 -9.22
CA SER A 63 10.69 70.47 -9.77
C SER A 63 10.74 69.94 -11.19
N LYS A 64 11.67 70.43 -12.03
CA LYS A 64 11.86 69.91 -13.40
C LYS A 64 12.44 68.50 -13.38
N ASP A 65 13.42 68.25 -12.52
CA ASP A 65 14.02 66.92 -12.37
C ASP A 65 13.00 65.91 -11.86
N LEU A 66 12.15 66.31 -10.91
CA LEU A 66 11.09 65.46 -10.38
C LEU A 66 10.04 65.10 -11.45
N ILE A 67 9.66 66.07 -12.30
CA ILE A 67 8.75 65.83 -13.42
C ILE A 67 9.35 64.82 -14.40
N LEU A 68 10.65 64.94 -14.70
CA LEU A 68 11.34 64.01 -15.58
C LEU A 68 11.39 62.59 -15.00
N GLU A 69 11.68 62.46 -13.70
CA GLU A 69 11.71 61.15 -13.03
C GLU A 69 10.33 60.51 -13.01
N VAL A 70 9.26 61.28 -12.75
CA VAL A 70 7.88 60.77 -12.82
C VAL A 70 7.55 60.28 -14.24
N ASP A 71 7.94 60.99 -15.30
CA ASP A 71 7.71 60.57 -16.68
C ASP A 71 8.45 59.26 -17.04
N ILE A 72 9.67 59.08 -16.52
CA ILE A 72 10.43 57.83 -16.66
C ILE A 72 9.69 56.68 -15.96
N GLN A 73 9.17 56.91 -14.75
CA GLN A 73 8.44 55.87 -14.02
C GLN A 73 7.11 55.52 -14.70
N ILE A 74 6.39 56.50 -15.28
CA ILE A 74 5.18 56.25 -16.08
C ILE A 74 5.51 55.33 -17.26
N LYS A 75 6.56 55.62 -18.03
CA LYS A 75 6.99 54.77 -19.15
C LYS A 75 7.38 53.35 -18.72
N LYS A 76 7.96 53.17 -17.53
CA LYS A 76 8.23 51.83 -16.98
C LYS A 76 6.94 51.09 -16.64
N ILE A 77 5.94 51.78 -16.09
CA ILE A 77 4.63 51.20 -15.76
C ILE A 77 3.90 50.75 -17.02
N GLU A 78 3.86 51.58 -18.07
CA GLU A 78 3.31 51.20 -19.38
C GLU A 78 4.02 49.97 -19.95
N GLY A 79 5.34 49.89 -19.81
CA GLY A 79 6.12 48.70 -20.18
C GLY A 79 5.78 47.44 -19.36
N TYR A 80 5.42 47.59 -18.08
CA TYR A 80 4.97 46.48 -17.25
C TYR A 80 3.54 46.03 -17.59
N GLU A 81 2.66 46.96 -17.95
CA GLU A 81 1.29 46.67 -18.40
C GLU A 81 1.30 45.79 -19.66
N GLY A 82 2.11 46.15 -20.66
CA GLY A 82 2.26 45.32 -21.87
C GLY A 82 2.82 43.93 -21.60
N LYS A 83 3.77 43.79 -20.65
CA LYS A 83 4.29 42.47 -20.24
C LYS A 83 3.23 41.65 -19.50
N LEU A 84 2.42 42.29 -18.67
CA LEU A 84 1.35 41.62 -17.93
C LEU A 84 0.29 41.06 -18.88
N GLU A 85 -0.04 41.80 -19.95
CA GLU A 85 -0.97 41.34 -20.97
C GLU A 85 -0.46 40.09 -21.71
N VAL A 86 0.83 40.05 -22.04
CA VAL A 86 1.48 38.85 -22.61
C VAL A 86 1.41 37.68 -21.64
N TYR A 87 1.78 37.88 -20.37
CA TYR A 87 1.73 36.81 -19.37
C TYR A 87 0.32 36.28 -19.12
N LEU A 88 -0.71 37.14 -19.15
CA LEU A 88 -2.10 36.71 -19.02
C LEU A 88 -2.53 35.83 -20.19
N LYS A 89 -2.07 36.16 -21.41
CA LYS A 89 -2.34 35.35 -22.60
C LYS A 89 -1.66 33.97 -22.52
N ASP A 90 -0.41 33.93 -22.07
CA ASP A 90 0.32 32.68 -21.89
C ASP A 90 -0.32 31.79 -20.81
N LEU A 91 -0.80 32.39 -19.72
CA LEU A 91 -1.49 31.68 -18.66
C LEU A 91 -2.82 31.08 -19.12
N ALA A 92 -3.54 31.79 -20.00
CA ALA A 92 -4.79 31.29 -20.58
C ALA A 92 -4.55 30.10 -21.52
N ASP A 93 -3.51 30.13 -22.36
CA ASP A 93 -3.12 28.98 -23.21
C ASP A 93 -2.74 27.77 -22.35
N LEU A 94 -1.96 27.99 -21.29
CA LEU A 94 -1.55 26.93 -20.37
C LEU A 94 -2.76 26.32 -19.63
N THR A 95 -3.70 27.15 -19.20
CA THR A 95 -4.93 26.69 -18.52
C THR A 95 -5.76 25.80 -19.44
N LEU A 96 -5.85 26.15 -20.73
CA LEU A 96 -6.56 25.34 -21.72
C LEU A 96 -5.87 23.98 -21.97
N ARG A 97 -4.54 23.95 -22.02
CA ARG A 97 -3.77 22.69 -22.13
C ARG A 97 -3.98 21.76 -20.93
N VAL A 98 -3.96 22.32 -19.71
CA VAL A 98 -4.20 21.55 -18.48
C VAL A 98 -5.63 20.99 -18.43
N ALA A 99 -6.64 21.78 -18.80
CA ALA A 99 -8.02 21.30 -18.86
C ALA A 99 -8.20 20.13 -19.85
N MET A 100 -7.45 20.11 -20.96
CA MET A 100 -7.49 18.99 -21.90
C MET A 100 -6.78 17.74 -21.38
N LEU A 101 -5.68 17.88 -20.62
CA LEU A 101 -4.98 16.77 -19.94
C LEU A 101 -5.88 16.02 -18.95
N GLU A 102 -6.75 16.72 -18.24
CA GLU A 102 -7.69 16.11 -17.28
C GLU A 102 -8.82 15.33 -17.97
N SER A 103 -9.10 15.58 -19.25
CA SER A 103 -10.25 15.01 -19.97
C SER A 103 -9.98 13.65 -20.63
N SER A 104 -8.85 13.49 -21.33
CA SER A 104 -8.36 12.20 -21.86
C SER A 104 -6.98 12.35 -22.53
N ALA A 105 -6.14 11.32 -22.45
CA ALA A 105 -4.81 11.31 -23.10
C ALA A 105 -4.86 11.42 -24.64
N ASP A 106 -5.96 11.00 -25.28
CA ASP A 106 -6.14 11.08 -26.74
C ASP A 106 -6.21 12.54 -27.24
N ASN A 107 -6.74 13.45 -26.41
CA ASN A 107 -6.86 14.86 -26.77
C ASN A 107 -5.51 15.58 -26.74
N TYR A 108 -4.59 15.15 -25.87
CA TYR A 108 -3.25 15.72 -25.75
C TYR A 108 -2.35 15.34 -26.92
N ILE A 109 -2.30 14.05 -27.29
CA ILE A 109 -1.48 13.57 -28.42
C ILE A 109 -1.97 14.21 -29.73
N LYS A 110 -3.29 14.32 -29.90
CA LYS A 110 -3.88 15.03 -31.05
C LYS A 110 -3.48 16.51 -31.07
N LEU A 111 -3.38 17.16 -29.91
CA LEU A 111 -2.95 18.56 -29.79
C LEU A 111 -1.46 18.73 -30.16
N ASP A 112 -0.59 17.81 -29.74
CA ASP A 112 0.85 17.86 -30.05
C ASP A 112 1.13 17.75 -31.56
N PHE A 113 0.43 16.85 -32.26
CA PHE A 113 0.53 16.76 -33.72
C PHE A 113 -0.05 17.99 -34.43
N GLU A 114 -1.13 18.60 -33.90
CA GLU A 114 -1.64 19.88 -34.43
C GLU A 114 -0.67 21.05 -34.18
N MET A 115 0.02 21.09 -33.03
CA MET A 115 1.06 22.09 -32.76
C MET A 115 2.23 21.95 -33.75
N LEU A 116 2.70 20.73 -34.00
CA LEU A 116 3.73 20.48 -35.03
C LEU A 116 3.28 20.91 -36.43
N ARG A 117 2.01 20.69 -36.81
CA ARG A 117 1.46 21.21 -38.08
C ARG A 117 1.46 22.74 -38.13
N ILE A 118 1.14 23.42 -37.03
CA ILE A 118 1.17 24.88 -36.94
C ILE A 118 2.60 25.41 -37.09
N GLU A 119 3.56 24.81 -36.38
CA GLU A 119 4.99 25.17 -36.49
C GLU A 119 5.52 24.98 -37.91
N LEU A 120 5.18 23.86 -38.58
CA LEU A 120 5.54 23.62 -39.98
C LEU A 120 4.95 24.66 -40.93
N ARG A 121 3.70 25.09 -40.72
CA ARG A 121 3.07 26.17 -41.51
C ARG A 121 3.73 27.53 -41.27
N GLN A 122 4.11 27.83 -40.03
CA GLN A 122 4.83 29.07 -39.71
C GLN A 122 6.21 29.07 -40.35
N PHE A 123 6.90 27.93 -40.33
CA PHE A 123 8.19 27.78 -40.98
C PHE A 123 8.07 27.94 -42.50
N GLU A 124 7.06 27.34 -43.14
CA GLU A 124 6.76 27.53 -44.56
C GLU A 124 6.48 29.00 -44.92
N ALA A 125 5.72 29.70 -44.09
CA ALA A 125 5.44 31.13 -44.27
C ALA A 125 6.71 31.98 -44.15
N LEU A 126 7.59 31.68 -43.19
CA LEU A 126 8.85 32.38 -43.00
C LEU A 126 9.81 32.15 -44.17
N VAL A 127 9.90 30.91 -44.66
CA VAL A 127 10.67 30.56 -45.87
C VAL A 127 10.16 31.32 -47.09
N SER A 128 8.83 31.45 -47.23
CA SER A 128 8.20 32.22 -48.31
C SER A 128 8.54 33.71 -48.23
N GLN A 129 8.43 34.32 -47.04
CA GLN A 129 8.80 35.72 -46.83
C GLN A 129 10.29 35.98 -47.11
N LEU A 130 11.16 35.05 -46.74
CA LEU A 130 12.60 35.17 -46.98
C LEU A 130 12.90 35.13 -48.49
N LYS A 131 12.27 34.22 -49.23
CA LYS A 131 12.38 34.10 -50.69
C LYS A 131 11.93 35.40 -51.39
N ASP A 132 10.81 35.96 -50.97
CA ASP A 132 10.26 37.21 -51.51
C ASP A 132 11.18 38.41 -51.20
N SER A 133 11.71 38.50 -49.98
CA SER A 133 12.61 39.58 -49.57
C SER A 133 13.95 39.56 -50.30
N LEU A 134 14.46 38.38 -50.66
CA LEU A 134 15.73 38.21 -51.36
C LEU A 134 15.59 38.29 -52.89
N ASN A 135 14.35 38.30 -53.41
CA ASN A 135 14.02 38.29 -54.83
C ASN A 135 14.86 37.26 -55.63
N SER A 136 15.06 36.09 -55.01
CA SER A 136 16.04 35.08 -55.43
C SER A 136 15.35 33.74 -55.69
N SER A 137 15.54 33.21 -56.89
CA SER A 137 15.15 31.84 -57.26
C SER A 137 16.27 30.84 -56.96
N SER A 138 16.77 30.83 -55.71
CA SER A 138 17.78 29.87 -55.28
C SER A 138 17.18 28.45 -55.18
N PRO A 139 17.83 27.42 -55.76
CA PRO A 139 17.38 26.03 -55.65
C PRO A 139 17.36 25.50 -54.21
N MET A 140 18.01 26.22 -53.28
CA MET A 140 17.97 25.93 -51.85
C MET A 140 16.57 26.10 -51.25
N PHE A 141 15.78 27.08 -51.73
CA PHE A 141 14.41 27.26 -51.26
C PHE A 141 13.50 26.11 -51.68
N ASP A 142 13.65 25.63 -52.91
CA ASP A 142 12.84 24.51 -53.43
C ASP A 142 13.15 23.19 -52.68
N SER A 143 14.41 22.99 -52.30
CA SER A 143 14.82 21.91 -51.38
C SER A 143 14.13 22.03 -50.02
N LEU A 144 14.10 23.24 -49.45
CA LEU A 144 13.50 23.49 -48.13
C LEU A 144 11.98 23.28 -48.13
N TYR A 145 11.28 23.72 -49.18
CA TYR A 145 9.84 23.40 -49.34
C TYR A 145 9.58 21.90 -49.43
N THR A 146 10.48 21.16 -50.11
CA THR A 146 10.37 19.70 -50.23
C THR A 146 10.57 19.01 -48.88
N GLU A 147 11.55 19.47 -48.08
CA GLU A 147 11.77 18.99 -46.72
C GLU A 147 10.58 19.26 -45.79
N ILE A 148 10.02 20.47 -45.83
CA ILE A 148 8.82 20.83 -45.06
C ILE A 148 7.65 19.90 -45.41
N ARG A 149 7.41 19.66 -46.71
CA ARG A 149 6.35 18.76 -47.16
C ARG A 149 6.57 17.32 -46.69
N ASN A 150 7.81 16.85 -46.70
CA ASN A 150 8.16 15.52 -46.18
C ASN A 150 7.94 15.43 -44.67
N MET A 151 8.28 16.48 -43.91
CA MET A 151 8.03 16.54 -42.47
C MET A 151 6.53 16.51 -42.16
N THR A 152 5.70 17.23 -42.91
CA THR A 152 4.23 17.19 -42.77
C THR A 152 3.70 15.76 -42.97
N LEU A 153 4.19 15.03 -43.99
CA LEU A 153 3.78 13.64 -44.22
C LEU A 153 4.21 12.69 -43.10
N ILE A 154 5.37 12.90 -42.50
CA ILE A 154 5.86 12.10 -41.36
C ILE A 154 4.99 12.35 -40.12
N VAL A 155 4.64 13.60 -39.84
CA VAL A 155 3.74 13.97 -38.73
C VAL A 155 2.39 13.26 -38.87
N ASP A 156 1.81 13.22 -40.08
CA ASP A 156 0.56 12.51 -40.34
C ASP A 156 0.67 10.99 -40.13
N GLN A 157 1.78 10.38 -40.55
CA GLN A 157 2.03 8.95 -40.37
C GLN A 157 2.21 8.57 -38.89
N LEU A 158 2.92 9.39 -38.13
CA LEU A 158 3.14 9.18 -36.69
C LEU A 158 1.83 9.26 -35.90
N GLU A 159 0.93 10.20 -36.24
CA GLU A 159 -0.39 10.31 -35.59
C GLU A 159 -1.25 9.05 -35.83
N ILE A 160 -1.20 8.49 -37.03
CA ILE A 160 -1.95 7.26 -37.37
C ILE A 160 -1.38 6.06 -36.63
N TYR A 161 -0.06 5.89 -36.62
CA TYR A 161 0.62 4.78 -35.96
C TYR A 161 0.34 4.75 -34.45
N ASP A 162 0.38 5.92 -33.80
CA ASP A 162 0.17 6.04 -32.37
C ASP A 162 -1.30 5.76 -31.97
N LYS A 163 -2.28 6.29 -32.72
CA LYS A 163 -3.71 6.00 -32.51
C LYS A 163 -4.02 4.50 -32.57
N SER A 164 -3.41 3.77 -33.50
CA SER A 164 -3.60 2.31 -33.63
C SER A 164 -3.01 1.53 -32.46
N ASN A 165 -1.84 1.91 -31.95
CA ASN A 165 -1.24 1.24 -30.78
C ASN A 165 -2.02 1.51 -29.48
N LEU A 166 -2.52 2.74 -29.30
CA LEU A 166 -3.36 3.11 -28.16
C LEU A 166 -4.67 2.31 -28.12
N GLN A 167 -5.29 2.09 -29.29
CA GLN A 167 -6.46 1.22 -29.40
C GLN A 167 -6.14 -0.24 -29.04
N LEU A 168 -5.00 -0.77 -29.47
CA LEU A 168 -4.56 -2.13 -29.12
C LEU A 168 -4.34 -2.29 -27.61
N ILE A 169 -3.67 -1.32 -26.97
CA ILE A 169 -3.46 -1.32 -25.51
C ILE A 169 -4.79 -1.28 -24.76
N ARG A 170 -5.74 -0.45 -25.22
CA ARG A 170 -7.09 -0.41 -24.63
C ARG A 170 -7.84 -1.73 -24.78
N PHE A 171 -7.73 -2.37 -25.94
CA PHE A 171 -8.33 -3.68 -26.18
C PHE A 171 -7.75 -4.75 -25.23
N GLU A 172 -6.43 -4.78 -25.05
CA GLU A 172 -5.79 -5.69 -24.10
C GLU A 172 -6.15 -5.36 -22.65
N PHE A 173 -6.25 -4.08 -22.28
CA PHE A 173 -6.68 -3.67 -20.95
C PHE A 173 -8.13 -4.09 -20.66
N ALA A 174 -9.04 -3.90 -21.63
CA ALA A 174 -10.43 -4.36 -21.51
C ALA A 174 -10.53 -5.89 -21.38
N LYS A 175 -9.66 -6.64 -22.09
CA LYS A 175 -9.57 -8.10 -21.96
C LYS A 175 -9.06 -8.53 -20.58
N LEU A 176 -8.06 -7.83 -20.03
CA LEU A 176 -7.57 -8.06 -18.67
C LEU A 176 -8.63 -7.73 -17.62
N GLN A 177 -9.33 -6.61 -17.78
CA GLN A 177 -10.42 -6.20 -16.90
C GLN A 177 -11.57 -7.21 -16.90
N LYS A 178 -11.98 -7.68 -18.08
CA LYS A 178 -12.99 -8.74 -18.20
C LYS A 178 -12.56 -10.04 -17.51
N LYS A 179 -11.30 -10.46 -17.69
CA LYS A 179 -10.76 -11.63 -16.98
C LYS A 179 -10.76 -11.44 -15.46
N LEU A 180 -10.45 -10.24 -14.98
CA LEU A 180 -10.48 -9.91 -13.56
C LEU A 180 -11.91 -10.01 -13.00
N GLU A 181 -12.89 -9.47 -13.73
CA GLU A 181 -14.32 -9.56 -13.37
C GLU A 181 -14.81 -11.02 -13.35
N GLU A 182 -14.44 -11.82 -14.34
CA GLU A 182 -14.72 -13.26 -14.39
C GLU A 182 -14.10 -14.00 -13.19
N CYS A 183 -12.82 -13.75 -12.87
CA CYS A 183 -12.17 -14.32 -11.69
C CYS A 183 -12.84 -13.91 -10.38
N GLN A 184 -13.29 -12.66 -10.26
CA GLN A 184 -13.99 -12.17 -9.08
C GLN A 184 -15.40 -12.78 -8.92
N GLN A 185 -16.09 -13.06 -10.03
CA GLN A 185 -17.39 -13.72 -10.01
C GLN A 185 -17.31 -15.21 -9.68
N GLU A 186 -16.24 -15.91 -10.11
CA GLU A 186 -16.01 -17.32 -9.78
C GLU A 186 -15.55 -17.55 -8.34
N GLN A 187 -15.02 -16.51 -7.70
CA GLN A 187 -14.64 -16.53 -6.30
C GLN A 187 -15.91 -16.43 -5.48
N ASP A 188 -16.51 -17.58 -5.13
CA ASP A 188 -17.55 -17.67 -4.11
C ASP A 188 -17.00 -17.01 -2.83
N TYR A 189 -17.30 -15.72 -2.63
CA TYR A 189 -16.89 -14.95 -1.47
C TYR A 189 -17.70 -15.45 -0.26
N ILE A 190 -17.30 -16.60 0.26
CA ILE A 190 -17.59 -16.95 1.65
C ILE A 190 -16.89 -15.88 2.48
N LYS A 191 -17.64 -14.88 2.93
CA LYS A 191 -17.22 -13.99 4.02
C LYS A 191 -17.44 -14.78 5.31
N PRO A 192 -16.39 -15.33 5.94
CA PRO A 192 -16.55 -15.99 7.23
C PRO A 192 -17.04 -14.97 8.25
N ASP A 193 -18.00 -15.36 9.07
CA ASP A 193 -18.44 -14.57 10.23
C ASP A 193 -17.45 -14.80 11.37
N ILE A 194 -16.26 -14.19 11.22
CA ILE A 194 -15.11 -14.43 12.09
C ILE A 194 -15.51 -14.12 13.54
N GLY A 195 -15.38 -15.12 14.40
CA GLY A 195 -15.65 -15.01 15.83
C GLY A 195 -17.02 -15.56 16.24
N ASN A 196 -17.88 -15.97 15.30
CA ASN A 196 -19.09 -16.70 15.64
C ASN A 196 -19.33 -17.91 14.74
N CYS A 197 -19.24 -19.11 15.32
CA CYS A 197 -19.66 -20.35 14.69
C CYS A 197 -20.78 -21.08 15.42
N ASN A 198 -21.25 -20.54 16.57
CA ASN A 198 -22.39 -20.99 17.37
C ASN A 198 -22.56 -22.51 17.60
N HIS A 199 -21.49 -23.31 17.43
CA HIS A 199 -21.56 -24.78 17.52
C HIS A 199 -22.63 -25.41 16.57
N THR A 200 -22.97 -24.73 15.47
CA THR A 200 -24.02 -25.16 14.51
C THR A 200 -23.51 -26.18 13.49
N GLY A 201 -22.18 -26.30 13.42
CA GLY A 201 -21.46 -27.20 12.54
C GLY A 201 -21.18 -26.64 11.15
N ILE A 202 -20.24 -27.26 10.44
CA ILE A 202 -19.81 -26.84 9.10
C ILE A 202 -20.92 -27.16 8.07
N LEU A 203 -21.24 -26.17 7.26
CA LEU A 203 -22.16 -26.28 6.11
C LEU A 203 -21.38 -26.61 4.83
N SER A 204 -20.32 -25.86 4.56
CA SER A 204 -19.51 -26.03 3.34
C SER A 204 -18.09 -25.48 3.51
N ILE A 205 -17.21 -25.94 2.61
CA ILE A 205 -15.82 -25.49 2.48
C ILE A 205 -15.66 -24.87 1.09
N SER A 206 -14.91 -23.77 0.97
CA SER A 206 -14.70 -23.10 -0.32
C SER A 206 -13.88 -23.93 -1.31
N LYS A 207 -13.71 -23.42 -2.53
CA LYS A 207 -12.62 -23.86 -3.41
C LYS A 207 -11.25 -23.54 -2.78
N PRO A 208 -10.18 -24.28 -3.13
CA PRO A 208 -8.83 -24.00 -2.63
C PRO A 208 -8.35 -22.65 -3.12
N VAL A 209 -7.87 -21.82 -2.19
CA VAL A 209 -7.07 -20.64 -2.51
C VAL A 209 -5.61 -21.06 -2.45
N VAL A 210 -5.02 -21.28 -3.63
CA VAL A 210 -3.60 -21.59 -3.79
C VAL A 210 -2.83 -20.29 -3.74
N ILE A 211 -1.98 -20.14 -2.73
CA ILE A 211 -1.35 -18.86 -2.44
C ILE A 211 -0.04 -18.71 -3.21
N GLN A 212 0.89 -19.65 -3.03
CA GLN A 212 2.15 -19.71 -3.77
C GLN A 212 2.93 -21.01 -3.45
N LEU A 213 4.06 -21.18 -4.14
CA LEU A 213 5.13 -22.11 -3.74
C LEU A 213 5.83 -21.61 -2.47
N ASN A 214 6.27 -22.54 -1.62
CA ASN A 214 6.79 -22.30 -0.29
C ASN A 214 8.00 -21.35 -0.22
N HIS A 215 8.44 -21.04 1.01
CA HIS A 215 9.61 -20.22 1.28
C HIS A 215 10.86 -20.67 0.49
N HIS A 216 11.07 -21.98 0.36
CA HIS A 216 12.24 -22.53 -0.31
C HIS A 216 12.13 -22.56 -1.83
N LEU A 217 11.02 -22.09 -2.41
CA LEU A 217 10.75 -22.09 -3.85
C LEU A 217 10.93 -23.49 -4.47
N SER A 218 10.57 -24.54 -3.72
CA SER A 218 10.79 -25.92 -4.15
C SER A 218 9.67 -26.85 -3.71
N ALA A 219 9.18 -27.64 -4.67
CA ALA A 219 8.22 -28.71 -4.40
C ALA A 219 8.85 -29.95 -3.72
N GLY A 220 10.18 -29.98 -3.57
CA GLY A 220 10.90 -31.07 -2.88
C GLY A 220 10.74 -31.07 -1.35
N TYR A 221 10.09 -30.04 -0.79
CA TYR A 221 9.71 -29.99 0.62
C TYR A 221 8.31 -30.58 0.78
N HIS A 222 8.23 -31.91 0.64
CA HIS A 222 6.99 -32.68 0.63
C HIS A 222 6.20 -32.62 1.93
N TYR A 223 6.90 -32.43 3.05
CA TYR A 223 6.36 -32.43 4.39
C TYR A 223 6.34 -30.99 4.93
N GLY A 224 5.35 -30.65 5.74
CA GLY A 224 5.30 -29.32 6.33
C GLY A 224 3.90 -28.88 6.70
N GLY A 225 3.81 -27.63 7.11
CA GLY A 225 2.62 -26.99 7.63
C GLY A 225 2.83 -25.48 7.61
N TRP A 226 1.73 -24.75 7.49
CA TRP A 226 1.73 -23.30 7.51
C TRP A 226 0.38 -22.83 8.03
N GLY A 227 0.34 -21.61 8.56
CA GLY A 227 -0.90 -21.08 9.10
C GLY A 227 -0.62 -19.93 10.05
N LYS A 228 -1.52 -19.74 11.00
CA LYS A 228 -1.44 -18.68 12.01
C LYS A 228 -1.35 -19.27 13.40
N ASP A 229 -0.95 -18.47 14.37
CA ASP A 229 -1.20 -18.82 15.77
C ASP A 229 -2.71 -18.90 15.98
N SER A 230 -3.19 -20.02 16.51
CA SER A 230 -4.61 -20.26 16.81
C SER A 230 -5.12 -19.39 17.97
N LYS A 231 -4.22 -18.87 18.81
CA LYS A 231 -4.55 -17.90 19.87
C LYS A 231 -3.41 -16.87 19.99
N PRO A 232 -3.30 -15.94 19.03
CA PRO A 232 -2.17 -15.03 18.92
C PRO A 232 -2.07 -14.11 20.14
N LEU A 233 -0.84 -13.76 20.51
CA LEU A 233 -0.59 -12.67 21.45
C LEU A 233 -1.02 -11.34 20.83
N ARG A 234 -1.39 -10.38 21.69
CA ARG A 234 -1.78 -9.05 21.23
C ARG A 234 -0.69 -8.43 20.35
N GLY A 235 -1.08 -7.93 19.18
CA GLY A 235 -0.17 -7.36 18.17
C GLY A 235 0.46 -8.39 17.21
N HIS A 236 0.17 -9.68 17.37
CA HIS A 236 0.65 -10.75 16.48
C HIS A 236 -0.51 -11.45 15.73
N GLU A 237 -1.70 -10.84 15.70
CA GLU A 237 -2.90 -11.42 15.10
C GLU A 237 -2.77 -11.61 13.58
N SER A 238 -1.90 -10.84 12.92
CA SER A 238 -1.60 -10.96 11.49
C SER A 238 -0.50 -11.97 11.18
N MET A 239 0.20 -12.51 12.18
CA MET A 239 1.38 -13.34 11.98
C MET A 239 1.04 -14.65 11.28
N TYR A 240 1.95 -15.07 10.39
CA TYR A 240 1.95 -16.39 9.78
C TYR A 240 3.21 -17.16 10.16
N PHE A 241 3.08 -18.49 10.22
CA PHE A 241 4.21 -19.41 10.35
C PHE A 241 4.30 -20.33 9.14
N TYR A 242 5.51 -20.84 8.92
CA TYR A 242 5.81 -21.88 7.95
C TYR A 242 6.88 -22.82 8.50
N GLY A 243 6.66 -24.12 8.34
CA GLY A 243 7.71 -25.15 8.41
C GLY A 243 7.56 -26.07 7.20
N GLY A 244 8.66 -26.36 6.51
CA GLY A 244 8.64 -27.31 5.40
C GLY A 244 9.93 -28.08 5.31
N TYR A 245 9.80 -29.37 4.97
CA TYR A 245 10.86 -30.36 5.14
C TYR A 245 10.84 -31.37 3.98
N SER A 246 12.03 -31.85 3.61
CA SER A 246 12.21 -32.97 2.67
C SER A 246 12.06 -34.34 3.33
N SER A 247 12.00 -34.40 4.66
CA SER A 247 11.75 -35.61 5.46
C SER A 247 10.65 -35.36 6.48
N PRO A 248 10.07 -36.40 7.13
CA PRO A 248 9.06 -36.23 8.17
C PRO A 248 9.57 -35.55 9.46
N LEU A 249 10.86 -35.23 9.55
CA LEU A 249 11.44 -34.55 10.71
C LEU A 249 11.10 -33.06 10.68
N VAL A 250 10.71 -32.53 11.84
CA VAL A 250 10.37 -31.12 12.05
C VAL A 250 11.50 -30.47 12.83
N TYR A 251 12.17 -29.49 12.22
CA TYR A 251 13.40 -28.91 12.78
C TYR A 251 13.53 -27.38 12.63
N ASP A 252 12.77 -26.72 11.75
CA ASP A 252 12.91 -25.29 11.46
C ASP A 252 11.56 -24.62 11.18
N PHE A 253 11.36 -23.45 11.78
CA PHE A 253 10.16 -22.63 11.58
C PHE A 253 10.49 -21.20 11.22
N TYR A 254 9.70 -20.62 10.32
CA TYR A 254 9.82 -19.26 9.85
C TYR A 254 8.55 -18.48 10.22
N MET A 255 8.73 -17.31 10.83
CA MET A 255 7.64 -16.44 11.26
C MET A 255 7.62 -15.16 10.43
N TYR A 256 6.43 -14.76 10.01
CA TYR A 256 6.19 -13.61 9.15
C TYR A 256 5.20 -12.67 9.84
N ASP A 257 5.45 -11.36 9.75
CA ASP A 257 4.61 -10.36 10.44
C ASP A 257 3.17 -10.36 9.92
N ASN A 258 3.01 -10.57 8.62
CA ASN A 258 1.72 -10.57 7.94
C ASN A 258 1.79 -11.39 6.64
N TYR A 259 0.63 -11.47 5.98
CA TYR A 259 0.47 -12.21 4.73
C TYR A 259 1.37 -11.70 3.60
N ASP A 260 1.54 -10.38 3.46
CA ASP A 260 2.41 -9.80 2.42
C ASP A 260 3.87 -10.19 2.64
N LYS A 261 4.33 -10.22 3.90
CA LYS A 261 5.67 -10.69 4.25
C LYS A 261 5.86 -12.18 3.99
N LEU A 262 4.82 -13.00 4.19
CA LEU A 262 4.81 -14.41 3.77
C LEU A 262 4.96 -14.53 2.24
N LEU A 263 4.21 -13.73 1.46
CA LEU A 263 4.32 -13.71 0.00
C LEU A 263 5.72 -13.31 -0.47
N LEU A 264 6.30 -12.30 0.16
CA LEU A 264 7.65 -11.81 -0.13
C LEU A 264 8.76 -12.69 0.47
N ARG A 265 8.41 -13.76 1.21
CA ARG A 265 9.36 -14.66 1.92
C ARG A 265 10.30 -13.92 2.88
N SER A 266 9.83 -12.80 3.40
CA SER A 266 10.57 -11.92 4.32
C SER A 266 10.17 -12.28 5.75
N TYR A 267 10.78 -13.32 6.31
CA TYR A 267 10.56 -13.70 7.71
C TYR A 267 11.23 -12.68 8.64
N PHE A 268 10.61 -12.41 9.78
CA PHE A 268 11.22 -11.57 10.82
C PHE A 268 11.95 -12.43 11.87
N LYS A 269 11.58 -13.71 11.99
CA LYS A 269 12.21 -14.66 12.91
C LYS A 269 12.28 -16.06 12.29
N HIS A 270 13.45 -16.67 12.39
CA HIS A 270 13.68 -18.08 12.11
C HIS A 270 13.99 -18.79 13.44
N TYR A 271 13.37 -19.94 13.64
CA TYR A 271 13.47 -20.73 14.86
C TYR A 271 13.93 -22.15 14.52
N HIS A 272 15.09 -22.53 15.06
CA HIS A 272 15.63 -23.88 14.95
C HIS A 272 15.29 -24.69 16.20
N ILE A 273 14.74 -25.89 16.03
CA ILE A 273 14.47 -26.80 17.13
C ILE A 273 15.78 -27.49 17.55
N PRO A 274 16.15 -27.49 18.84
CA PRO A 274 17.34 -28.19 19.30
C PRO A 274 17.31 -29.69 18.96
N ASN A 275 18.46 -30.29 18.61
CA ASN A 275 18.57 -31.69 18.16
C ASN A 275 17.91 -32.74 19.08
N GLY A 276 17.85 -32.52 20.39
CA GLY A 276 17.20 -33.44 21.33
C GLY A 276 15.66 -33.38 21.32
N TRP A 277 15.09 -32.45 20.56
CA TRP A 277 13.68 -32.09 20.57
C TRP A 277 13.06 -32.10 19.17
N LEU A 278 13.77 -32.63 18.17
CA LEU A 278 13.27 -32.68 16.79
C LEU A 278 11.92 -33.38 16.74
N GLY A 279 10.97 -32.74 16.06
CA GLY A 279 9.64 -33.27 15.89
C GLY A 279 9.56 -34.33 14.81
N VAL A 280 8.47 -35.08 14.81
CA VAL A 280 8.16 -36.08 13.79
C VAL A 280 6.70 -35.92 13.37
N GLY A 281 6.45 -35.91 12.06
CA GLY A 281 5.11 -35.71 11.52
C GLY A 281 4.73 -34.24 11.40
N ASN A 282 3.73 -33.92 10.57
CA ASN A 282 3.45 -32.54 10.17
C ASN A 282 2.20 -31.93 10.78
N ASN A 283 1.55 -32.62 11.71
CA ASN A 283 0.34 -32.13 12.37
C ASN A 283 0.70 -31.38 13.65
N TYR A 284 1.45 -30.30 13.47
CA TYR A 284 1.84 -29.37 14.51
C TYR A 284 1.06 -28.08 14.36
N ILE A 285 0.84 -27.40 15.48
CA ILE A 285 0.17 -26.10 15.47
C ILE A 285 0.96 -25.10 16.30
N ILE A 286 0.68 -23.82 16.07
CA ILE A 286 1.07 -22.75 16.99
C ILE A 286 -0.17 -22.34 17.78
N HIS A 287 -0.05 -22.34 19.10
CA HIS A 287 -1.09 -21.88 20.02
C HIS A 287 -0.44 -21.07 21.13
N ARG A 288 -0.89 -19.82 21.33
CA ARG A 288 -0.33 -18.89 22.34
C ARG A 288 1.19 -18.81 22.27
N ASN A 289 1.71 -18.57 21.08
CA ASN A 289 3.14 -18.39 20.81
C ASN A 289 4.01 -19.58 21.25
N SER A 290 3.43 -20.78 21.26
CA SER A 290 4.14 -22.05 21.47
C SER A 290 3.80 -23.02 20.36
N ILE A 291 4.80 -23.72 19.82
CA ILE A 291 4.59 -24.80 18.86
C ILE A 291 4.28 -26.06 19.64
N TYR A 292 3.22 -26.78 19.25
CA TYR A 292 2.83 -28.08 19.78
C TYR A 292 3.03 -29.14 18.70
N TYR A 293 3.76 -30.21 19.03
CA TYR A 293 4.19 -31.19 18.04
C TYR A 293 4.57 -32.53 18.71
N GLN A 294 4.66 -33.59 17.89
CA GLN A 294 5.03 -34.93 18.32
C GLN A 294 6.56 -35.09 18.35
N ILE A 295 7.07 -35.78 19.38
CA ILE A 295 8.43 -36.34 19.39
C ILE A 295 8.34 -37.85 19.62
N ASN A 296 9.35 -38.62 19.15
CA ASN A 296 9.36 -40.09 19.24
C ASN A 296 10.37 -40.66 20.25
N SER A 297 11.17 -39.82 20.92
CA SER A 297 12.21 -40.25 21.86
C SER A 297 12.27 -39.35 23.10
N PRO A 298 11.41 -39.56 24.12
CA PRO A 298 10.34 -40.58 24.17
C PRO A 298 9.10 -40.17 23.35
N PHE A 299 8.27 -41.14 22.96
CA PHE A 299 7.01 -40.84 22.27
C PHE A 299 6.07 -40.03 23.16
N SER A 300 5.85 -38.78 22.79
CA SER A 300 5.16 -37.81 23.65
C SER A 300 4.68 -36.59 22.86
N MET A 301 3.73 -35.89 23.46
CA MET A 301 3.43 -34.51 23.04
C MET A 301 4.51 -33.58 23.58
N SER A 302 4.99 -32.68 22.74
CA SER A 302 6.00 -31.67 23.06
C SER A 302 5.47 -30.28 22.77
N LYS A 303 5.95 -29.29 23.53
CA LYS A 303 5.77 -27.88 23.22
C LYS A 303 7.05 -27.07 23.41
N ILE A 304 7.24 -26.09 22.54
CA ILE A 304 8.34 -25.11 22.62
C ILE A 304 7.75 -23.71 22.62
N ASN A 305 8.09 -22.92 23.63
CA ASN A 305 7.75 -21.50 23.67
C ASN A 305 8.64 -20.69 22.72
N LEU A 306 8.06 -19.88 21.84
CA LEU A 306 8.79 -19.16 20.81
C LEU A 306 9.48 -17.87 21.30
N THR A 307 9.15 -17.37 22.49
CA THR A 307 9.82 -16.19 23.09
C THR A 307 11.03 -16.61 23.92
N GLY A 308 10.87 -17.61 24.78
CA GLY A 308 11.89 -18.02 25.75
C GLY A 308 12.60 -19.33 25.45
N SER A 309 12.24 -20.03 24.37
CA SER A 309 12.80 -21.33 23.98
C SER A 309 12.69 -22.43 25.03
N THR A 310 11.76 -22.29 25.99
CA THR A 310 11.49 -23.31 27.00
C THR A 310 10.76 -24.49 26.37
N THR A 311 11.34 -25.68 26.52
CA THR A 311 10.82 -26.95 26.02
C THR A 311 10.11 -27.72 27.13
N ALA A 312 8.98 -28.35 26.82
CA ALA A 312 8.30 -29.30 27.71
C ALA A 312 7.75 -30.48 26.92
N TYR A 313 7.78 -31.69 27.48
CA TYR A 313 7.12 -32.86 26.90
C TYR A 313 6.24 -33.55 27.93
N ARG A 314 5.28 -34.33 27.45
CA ARG A 314 4.47 -35.23 28.28
C ARG A 314 4.06 -36.48 27.50
N VAL A 315 4.31 -37.64 28.10
CA VAL A 315 3.87 -38.92 27.56
C VAL A 315 2.36 -39.06 27.73
N ILE A 316 1.67 -39.49 26.69
CA ILE A 316 0.27 -39.92 26.74
C ILE A 316 0.29 -41.45 26.81
N PRO A 317 0.11 -42.08 27.99
CA PRO A 317 0.40 -43.51 28.17
C PRO A 317 -0.36 -44.46 27.24
N LYS A 318 -1.58 -44.09 26.85
CA LYS A 318 -2.43 -44.88 25.94
C LYS A 318 -2.08 -44.68 24.47
N ALA A 319 -1.43 -43.58 24.09
CA ALA A 319 -1.19 -43.26 22.69
C ALA A 319 -0.18 -44.25 22.07
N SER A 320 -0.42 -44.62 20.82
CA SER A 320 0.40 -45.59 20.09
C SER A 320 1.02 -44.99 18.83
N GLN A 321 2.28 -45.35 18.57
CA GLN A 321 3.00 -45.01 17.32
C GLN A 321 2.57 -45.88 16.13
N LYS A 322 1.70 -46.88 16.32
CA LYS A 322 1.29 -47.82 15.26
C LYS A 322 0.24 -47.25 14.31
N PHE A 323 -0.52 -46.26 14.76
CA PHE A 323 -1.69 -45.76 14.04
C PHE A 323 -1.43 -44.33 13.57
N SER A 324 -1.37 -44.15 12.25
CA SER A 324 -1.22 -42.86 11.58
C SER A 324 -2.36 -42.67 10.57
N TYR A 325 -2.48 -41.48 9.98
CA TYR A 325 -3.46 -41.20 8.91
C TYR A 325 -3.11 -41.88 7.59
N SER A 326 -4.06 -41.95 6.65
CA SER A 326 -3.87 -42.64 5.37
C SER A 326 -2.83 -41.99 4.46
N TYR A 327 -2.62 -40.67 4.57
CA TYR A 327 -1.65 -39.92 3.76
C TYR A 327 -0.24 -39.86 4.35
N SER A 328 -0.02 -40.31 5.60
CA SER A 328 1.28 -40.17 6.27
C SER A 328 1.56 -41.31 7.22
N GLU A 329 2.80 -41.78 7.31
CA GLU A 329 3.18 -42.91 8.18
C GLU A 329 3.54 -42.47 9.62
N ASN A 330 3.84 -41.19 9.83
CA ASN A 330 4.44 -40.68 11.08
C ASN A 330 3.60 -39.57 11.76
N GLN A 331 2.29 -39.56 11.54
CA GLN A 331 1.35 -38.61 12.16
C GLN A 331 0.47 -39.33 13.17
N ASN A 332 1.07 -39.68 14.31
CA ASN A 332 0.40 -40.44 15.35
C ASN A 332 -0.38 -39.54 16.31
N LEU A 333 0.21 -38.41 16.68
CA LEU A 333 -0.43 -37.32 17.41
C LEU A 333 -0.75 -36.19 16.43
N ASP A 334 -1.96 -35.67 16.56
CA ASP A 334 -2.50 -34.62 15.71
C ASP A 334 -3.06 -33.51 16.58
N PHE A 335 -2.35 -32.37 16.61
CA PHE A 335 -2.72 -31.26 17.48
C PHE A 335 -3.71 -30.35 16.77
N ALA A 336 -4.77 -29.94 17.47
CA ALA A 336 -5.73 -29.00 16.93
C ALA A 336 -6.10 -27.97 18.01
N ALA A 337 -6.44 -26.76 17.59
CA ALA A 337 -6.97 -25.74 18.48
C ALA A 337 -8.18 -25.10 17.82
N ASP A 338 -9.23 -24.88 18.61
CA ASP A 338 -10.46 -24.26 18.17
C ASP A 338 -10.92 -23.20 19.18
N GLU A 339 -12.14 -22.71 19.02
CA GLU A 339 -12.75 -21.71 19.88
C GLU A 339 -12.93 -22.21 21.33
N THR A 340 -12.91 -23.52 21.56
CA THR A 340 -13.26 -24.17 22.84
C THR A 340 -12.05 -24.72 23.60
N GLY A 341 -10.89 -24.83 22.95
CA GLY A 341 -9.64 -25.20 23.61
C GLY A 341 -8.57 -25.77 22.69
N LEU A 342 -7.61 -26.43 23.33
CA LEU A 342 -6.51 -27.13 22.71
C LEU A 342 -6.74 -28.64 22.82
N TRP A 343 -6.47 -29.36 21.74
CA TRP A 343 -6.81 -30.77 21.57
C TRP A 343 -5.63 -31.55 21.00
N VAL A 344 -5.61 -32.85 21.27
CA VAL A 344 -4.78 -33.82 20.57
C VAL A 344 -5.61 -35.04 20.20
N MET A 345 -5.51 -35.44 18.94
CA MET A 345 -6.13 -36.65 18.40
C MET A 345 -5.04 -37.70 18.23
N TYR A 346 -5.31 -38.90 18.75
CA TYR A 346 -4.40 -40.05 18.64
C TYR A 346 -5.19 -41.35 18.51
N ALA A 347 -4.52 -42.48 18.45
CA ALA A 347 -5.15 -43.79 18.56
C ALA A 347 -4.33 -44.71 19.46
N SER A 348 -4.97 -45.74 19.99
CA SER A 348 -4.38 -46.68 20.94
C SER A 348 -4.70 -48.13 20.56
N ASP A 349 -3.94 -49.06 21.14
CA ASP A 349 -4.27 -50.48 21.03
C ASP A 349 -5.63 -50.77 21.72
N GLU A 350 -5.94 -50.07 22.82
CA GLU A 350 -7.22 -50.14 23.53
C GLU A 350 -8.40 -49.65 22.67
N SER A 351 -8.22 -48.58 21.88
CA SER A 351 -9.24 -48.07 20.97
C SER A 351 -9.39 -48.93 19.70
N LYS A 352 -8.52 -49.94 19.53
CA LYS A 352 -8.39 -50.77 18.32
C LYS A 352 -8.08 -49.93 17.09
N GLY A 353 -7.24 -48.90 17.23
CA GLY A 353 -6.87 -48.00 16.13
C GLY A 353 -7.92 -46.94 15.80
N ARG A 354 -9.00 -46.82 16.58
CA ARG A 354 -9.96 -45.72 16.45
C ARG A 354 -9.41 -44.42 17.04
N ILE A 355 -9.81 -43.29 16.46
CA ILE A 355 -9.40 -41.96 16.92
C ILE A 355 -9.93 -41.76 18.34
N VAL A 356 -9.03 -41.37 19.23
CA VAL A 356 -9.30 -40.85 20.57
C VAL A 356 -9.03 -39.36 20.51
N LEU A 357 -10.07 -38.58 20.77
CA LEU A 357 -9.99 -37.13 20.91
C LEU A 357 -9.72 -36.81 22.38
N ALA A 358 -8.67 -36.05 22.66
CA ALA A 358 -8.34 -35.67 24.03
C ALA A 358 -8.14 -34.16 24.16
N LYS A 359 -8.73 -33.58 25.20
CA LYS A 359 -8.58 -32.17 25.53
C LYS A 359 -7.31 -31.95 26.34
N ILE A 360 -6.52 -30.94 25.97
CA ILE A 360 -5.30 -30.58 26.68
C ILE A 360 -5.60 -29.44 27.66
N ASP A 361 -5.33 -29.67 28.95
CA ASP A 361 -5.23 -28.58 29.91
C ASP A 361 -3.93 -27.79 29.65
N GLU A 362 -4.07 -26.56 29.18
CA GLU A 362 -2.95 -25.71 28.79
C GLU A 362 -1.98 -25.44 29.95
N LYS A 363 -2.49 -25.36 31.19
CA LYS A 363 -1.71 -24.99 32.39
C LYS A 363 -0.80 -26.13 32.84
N SER A 364 -1.36 -27.32 33.02
CA SER A 364 -0.59 -28.51 33.42
C SER A 364 0.09 -29.21 32.24
N PHE A 365 -0.23 -28.81 31.00
CA PHE A 365 0.17 -29.48 29.77
C PHE A 365 -0.15 -30.98 29.85
N GLY A 366 -1.37 -31.32 30.25
CA GLY A 366 -1.86 -32.68 30.49
C GLY A 366 -3.18 -32.95 29.80
N ILE A 367 -3.61 -34.21 29.80
CA ILE A 367 -4.93 -34.58 29.29
C ILE A 367 -5.98 -34.29 30.38
N GLU A 368 -6.99 -33.49 30.02
CA GLU A 368 -8.12 -33.10 30.89
C GLU A 368 -9.30 -34.07 30.73
N ASP A 369 -9.67 -34.38 29.49
CA ASP A 369 -10.77 -35.29 29.13
C ASP A 369 -10.40 -36.09 27.87
N GLU A 370 -10.96 -37.29 27.73
CA GLU A 370 -10.73 -38.17 26.57
C GLU A 370 -12.03 -38.81 26.08
N MET A 371 -12.25 -38.78 24.76
CA MET A 371 -13.41 -39.34 24.08
C MET A 371 -12.96 -40.31 22.98
N SER A 372 -13.48 -41.53 23.02
CA SER A 372 -13.28 -42.51 21.94
C SER A 372 -14.34 -42.34 20.86
N THR A 373 -13.91 -42.41 19.60
CA THR A 373 -14.77 -42.22 18.43
C THR A 373 -15.00 -43.53 17.66
N GLY A 374 -15.90 -43.53 16.68
CA GLY A 374 -16.17 -44.65 15.79
C GLY A 374 -15.20 -44.81 14.59
N VAL A 375 -14.27 -43.88 14.37
CA VAL A 375 -13.48 -43.83 13.12
C VAL A 375 -12.08 -44.39 13.31
N TYR A 376 -11.65 -45.29 12.43
CA TYR A 376 -10.27 -45.79 12.37
C TYR A 376 -9.32 -44.73 11.81
N LYS A 377 -8.28 -44.38 12.56
CA LYS A 377 -7.33 -43.32 12.18
C LYS A 377 -6.65 -43.59 10.84
N GLN A 378 -6.33 -44.85 10.55
CA GLN A 378 -5.69 -45.28 9.31
C GLN A 378 -6.57 -45.15 8.06
N LEU A 379 -7.89 -45.01 8.22
CA LEU A 379 -8.83 -44.79 7.12
C LEU A 379 -9.15 -43.31 6.90
N ALA A 380 -8.79 -42.45 7.85
CA ALA A 380 -8.96 -41.01 7.74
C ALA A 380 -7.79 -40.38 6.98
N GLY A 381 -8.09 -39.40 6.12
CA GLY A 381 -7.10 -38.54 5.48
C GLY A 381 -6.45 -37.62 6.52
N ASN A 382 -7.26 -36.99 7.36
CA ASN A 382 -6.86 -36.15 8.49
C ASN A 382 -8.08 -35.89 9.40
N ALA A 383 -7.90 -35.15 10.49
CA ALA A 383 -9.00 -34.65 11.33
C ALA A 383 -8.66 -33.26 11.88
N PHE A 384 -9.67 -32.47 12.20
CA PHE A 384 -9.48 -31.14 12.80
C PHE A 384 -10.64 -30.81 13.75
N MET A 385 -10.41 -29.83 14.62
CA MET A 385 -11.43 -29.31 15.54
C MET A 385 -11.94 -27.96 15.05
N ALA A 386 -13.24 -27.76 15.06
CA ALA A 386 -13.85 -26.44 14.93
C ALA A 386 -15.05 -26.35 15.86
N CYS A 387 -15.10 -25.30 16.68
CA CYS A 387 -16.26 -24.97 17.51
C CYS A 387 -16.71 -26.08 18.47
N GLY A 388 -15.79 -26.90 18.99
CA GLY A 388 -16.07 -28.02 19.88
C GLY A 388 -16.56 -29.28 19.16
N VAL A 389 -16.41 -29.35 17.83
CA VAL A 389 -16.77 -30.51 17.02
C VAL A 389 -15.52 -30.98 16.27
N MET A 390 -15.21 -32.27 16.39
CA MET A 390 -14.17 -32.92 15.60
C MET A 390 -14.73 -33.27 14.24
N TYR A 391 -14.02 -32.96 13.17
CA TYR A 391 -14.35 -33.31 11.79
C TYR A 391 -13.26 -34.21 11.22
N VAL A 392 -13.65 -35.28 10.55
CA VAL A 392 -12.72 -36.25 9.96
C VAL A 392 -12.89 -36.31 8.46
N THR A 393 -11.77 -36.29 7.74
CA THR A 393 -11.74 -36.24 6.27
C THR A 393 -11.34 -37.59 5.67
N ARG A 394 -11.74 -37.84 4.43
CA ARG A 394 -11.25 -38.94 3.59
C ARG A 394 -11.21 -38.57 2.11
N SER A 395 -10.34 -39.23 1.35
CA SER A 395 -10.32 -39.12 -0.10
C SER A 395 -11.60 -39.70 -0.70
N VAL A 396 -12.23 -38.97 -1.62
CA VAL A 396 -13.25 -39.52 -2.53
C VAL A 396 -12.58 -39.95 -3.83
N ASP A 397 -11.74 -39.07 -4.38
CA ASP A 397 -10.97 -39.29 -5.61
C ASP A 397 -9.65 -38.50 -5.58
N VAL A 398 -8.95 -38.40 -6.71
CA VAL A 398 -7.65 -37.69 -6.82
C VAL A 398 -7.73 -36.17 -6.60
N SER A 399 -8.92 -35.59 -6.73
CA SER A 399 -9.19 -34.14 -6.69
C SER A 399 -10.21 -33.72 -5.63
N THR A 400 -10.88 -34.68 -4.99
CA THR A 400 -11.96 -34.42 -4.03
C THR A 400 -11.69 -35.08 -2.68
N GLU A 401 -11.84 -34.30 -1.61
CA GLU A 401 -11.84 -34.75 -0.22
C GLU A 401 -13.25 -34.56 0.37
N GLU A 402 -13.63 -35.40 1.32
CA GLU A 402 -14.93 -35.36 2.00
C GLU A 402 -14.74 -35.27 3.51
N ILE A 403 -15.43 -34.33 4.16
CA ILE A 403 -15.70 -34.43 5.59
C ILE A 403 -16.87 -35.41 5.77
N PHE A 404 -16.55 -36.64 6.17
CA PHE A 404 -17.50 -37.76 6.20
C PHE A 404 -18.04 -38.09 7.60
N TYR A 405 -17.41 -37.52 8.63
CA TYR A 405 -17.71 -37.81 10.02
C TYR A 405 -17.48 -36.59 10.90
N ALA A 406 -18.34 -36.43 11.90
CA ALA A 406 -18.18 -35.47 12.97
C ALA A 406 -18.45 -36.08 14.35
N TYR A 407 -17.71 -35.62 15.36
CA TYR A 407 -17.95 -35.94 16.77
C TYR A 407 -18.14 -34.65 17.57
N ASP A 408 -19.33 -34.47 18.13
CA ASP A 408 -19.67 -33.31 18.94
C ASP A 408 -19.26 -33.56 20.40
N THR A 409 -18.32 -32.76 20.92
CA THR A 409 -17.79 -32.94 22.28
C THR A 409 -18.78 -32.55 23.39
N LYS A 410 -19.76 -31.69 23.08
CA LYS A 410 -20.78 -31.23 24.04
C LYS A 410 -21.88 -32.25 24.18
N THR A 411 -22.39 -32.78 23.07
CA THR A 411 -23.46 -33.79 23.07
C THR A 411 -22.94 -35.22 23.16
N LYS A 412 -21.63 -35.43 22.94
CA LYS A 412 -20.96 -36.75 22.84
C LYS A 412 -21.58 -37.64 21.76
N GLN A 413 -22.10 -37.03 20.70
CA GLN A 413 -22.75 -37.73 19.59
C GLN A 413 -21.87 -37.74 18.35
N GLU A 414 -21.91 -38.87 17.65
CA GLU A 414 -21.27 -39.08 16.36
C GLU A 414 -22.28 -38.80 15.24
N LYS A 415 -21.83 -38.15 14.16
CA LYS A 415 -22.65 -37.87 12.98
C LYS A 415 -21.90 -38.24 11.72
N HIS A 416 -22.57 -38.92 10.79
CA HIS A 416 -22.07 -39.09 9.43
C HIS A 416 -22.44 -37.88 8.58
N LEU A 417 -21.46 -37.36 7.84
CA LEU A 417 -21.59 -36.17 7.00
C LEU A 417 -21.20 -36.53 5.56
N SER A 418 -21.48 -35.61 4.65
CA SER A 418 -20.97 -35.65 3.27
C SER A 418 -20.77 -34.21 2.79
N ILE A 419 -19.67 -33.60 3.25
CA ILE A 419 -19.28 -32.24 2.82
C ILE A 419 -18.05 -32.38 1.94
N LEU A 420 -18.25 -32.24 0.63
CA LEU A 420 -17.20 -32.37 -0.37
C LEU A 420 -16.46 -31.04 -0.55
N PHE A 421 -15.14 -31.13 -0.70
CA PHE A 421 -14.32 -29.99 -1.06
C PHE A 421 -13.16 -30.39 -1.98
N PRO A 422 -12.79 -29.53 -2.95
CA PRO A 422 -11.72 -29.87 -3.88
C PRO A 422 -10.36 -29.77 -3.19
N LYS A 423 -9.57 -30.85 -3.24
CA LYS A 423 -8.16 -30.83 -2.82
C LYS A 423 -7.26 -30.42 -3.98
N PHE A 424 -6.25 -29.62 -3.67
CA PHE A 424 -5.33 -29.08 -4.69
C PHE A 424 -4.47 -30.16 -5.37
N GLN A 425 -4.14 -31.23 -4.64
CA GLN A 425 -3.37 -32.38 -5.12
C GLN A 425 -3.92 -33.67 -4.52
N GLU A 426 -3.50 -34.82 -5.05
CA GLU A 426 -3.96 -36.15 -4.63
C GLU A 426 -3.78 -36.40 -3.11
N LYS A 427 -2.68 -35.91 -2.54
CA LYS A 427 -2.33 -36.07 -1.14
C LYS A 427 -1.88 -34.75 -0.54
N TYR A 428 -2.06 -34.61 0.76
CA TYR A 428 -1.60 -33.49 1.56
C TYR A 428 -0.88 -34.00 2.79
N SER A 429 0.06 -33.20 3.30
CA SER A 429 0.83 -33.58 4.49
C SER A 429 0.28 -32.96 5.77
N ASN A 430 -0.51 -31.90 5.69
CA ASN A 430 -1.11 -31.23 6.84
C ASN A 430 -2.43 -30.57 6.43
N LEU A 431 -3.41 -30.58 7.34
CA LEU A 431 -4.71 -29.93 7.20
C LEU A 431 -5.19 -29.50 8.59
N ASP A 432 -5.16 -28.21 8.88
CA ASP A 432 -5.48 -27.68 10.20
C ASP A 432 -6.48 -26.53 10.15
N TYR A 433 -7.41 -26.50 11.12
CA TYR A 433 -8.32 -25.38 11.32
C TYR A 433 -7.66 -24.31 12.19
N ASN A 434 -7.88 -23.04 11.84
CA ASN A 434 -7.48 -21.92 12.68
C ASN A 434 -8.71 -21.08 13.10
N PRO A 435 -8.99 -20.96 14.42
CA PRO A 435 -10.13 -20.20 14.90
C PRO A 435 -9.94 -18.68 14.79
N SER A 436 -8.72 -18.17 14.60
CA SER A 436 -8.47 -16.72 14.51
C SER A 436 -9.02 -16.09 13.23
N ASP A 437 -9.17 -16.87 12.16
CA ASP A 437 -9.70 -16.43 10.88
C ASP A 437 -10.66 -17.43 10.22
N GLN A 438 -10.98 -18.52 10.93
CA GLN A 438 -11.93 -19.57 10.54
C GLN A 438 -11.62 -20.19 9.18
N LYS A 439 -10.34 -20.51 8.95
CA LYS A 439 -9.85 -21.15 7.73
C LYS A 439 -9.27 -22.52 8.00
N LEU A 440 -9.36 -23.39 7.00
CA LEU A 440 -8.52 -24.58 6.92
C LEU A 440 -7.25 -24.23 6.17
N TYR A 441 -6.11 -24.57 6.77
CA TYR A 441 -4.78 -24.44 6.22
C TYR A 441 -4.29 -25.82 5.80
N MET A 442 -3.88 -25.96 4.55
CA MET A 442 -3.42 -27.21 3.96
C MET A 442 -2.03 -27.03 3.35
N TYR A 443 -1.15 -28.01 3.54
CA TYR A 443 0.18 -28.04 2.95
C TYR A 443 0.40 -29.27 2.06
N ASN A 444 0.66 -29.00 0.77
CA ASN A 444 0.77 -30.02 -0.29
C ASN A 444 2.06 -29.84 -1.08
N ASN A 445 3.06 -30.70 -0.90
CA ASN A 445 4.27 -30.71 -1.75
C ASN A 445 4.87 -29.31 -2.02
N GLY A 446 4.98 -28.50 -0.97
CA GLY A 446 5.51 -27.14 -1.11
C GLY A 446 4.51 -26.05 -1.45
N TYR A 447 3.21 -26.33 -1.51
CA TYR A 447 2.19 -25.31 -1.77
C TYR A 447 1.41 -24.95 -0.50
N TYR A 448 1.17 -23.65 -0.36
CA TYR A 448 0.25 -23.08 0.63
C TYR A 448 -1.15 -23.05 0.06
N VAL A 449 -2.06 -23.83 0.66
CA VAL A 449 -3.46 -23.91 0.25
C VAL A 449 -4.32 -23.55 1.45
N SER A 450 -5.31 -22.67 1.25
CA SER A 450 -6.28 -22.34 2.30
C SER A 450 -7.71 -22.48 1.80
N TYR A 451 -8.62 -22.73 2.74
CA TYR A 451 -10.05 -22.83 2.48
C TYR A 451 -10.82 -21.99 3.50
N ASN A 452 -11.83 -21.27 3.02
CA ASN A 452 -12.79 -20.60 3.90
C ASN A 452 -13.81 -21.64 4.39
N VAL A 453 -14.04 -21.67 5.70
CA VAL A 453 -15.06 -22.52 6.31
C VAL A 453 -16.34 -21.72 6.45
N ARG A 454 -17.47 -22.33 6.07
CA ARG A 454 -18.81 -21.76 6.29
C ARG A 454 -19.57 -22.63 7.28
N PHE A 455 -20.00 -22.02 8.38
CA PHE A 455 -20.84 -22.67 9.38
C PHE A 455 -22.33 -22.52 9.05
N ASN A 456 -23.15 -23.41 9.61
CA ASN A 456 -24.60 -23.29 9.58
C ASN A 456 -25.04 -22.02 10.32
N LYS A 457 -26.11 -21.38 9.85
CA LYS A 457 -26.76 -20.29 10.59
C LYS A 457 -27.71 -20.90 11.62
N GLU A 458 -27.86 -20.23 12.76
CA GLU A 458 -28.92 -20.54 13.74
C GLU A 458 -30.31 -20.34 13.15
#